data_AF-A0A1G3BHV9-F1
#
_entry.id   AF-A0A1G3BHV9-F1
#
_cell.length_a   1.000
_cell.length_b   1.000
_cell.length_c   1.000
_cell.angle_alpha   90.00
_cell.angle_beta   90.00
_cell.angle_gamma   90.00
#
_symmetry.space_group_name_H-M   'P 1'
#
loop_
_entity.id
_entity.type
_entity.pdbx_description
1 polymer ?
#
loop_
_entity_poly.entity_id
_entity_poly.type
_entity_poly.pdbx_seq_one_letter_code
_entity_poly.pdbx_strand_id
1 'polypeptide(L)'
;MKRLDLGCGPNKKEGYTGIDVYPYPCVGVVRDVDRHGLPFDDDSVDGVRACHFLEHCNDLMFVMNEICRVLKPGGRLEVVVPVVEAGTGAFRDPTHVRYFNKDSFLYFTDHPWVYPALGVRPFRLIEQKMGPDDMTVVLEKS
;
A
#
# COMPACT_ATOMS: atom_id res chain seq x y z
N MET A 1 -8.97 14.63 10.59
CA MET A 1 -8.76 13.65 9.50
C MET A 1 -7.92 12.52 10.04
N LYS A 2 -8.29 11.26 9.79
CA LYS A 2 -7.55 10.05 10.16
C LYS A 2 -6.75 9.56 8.95
N ARG A 3 -5.42 9.52 9.06
CA ARG A 3 -4.52 9.02 8.01
C ARG A 3 -3.57 7.98 8.55
N LEU A 4 -3.24 6.95 7.77
CA LEU A 4 -2.43 5.80 8.19
C LEU A 4 -1.14 5.68 7.38
N ASP A 5 -0.01 5.40 8.02
CA ASP A 5 1.27 5.13 7.37
C ASP A 5 1.67 3.68 7.69
N LEU A 6 1.55 2.80 6.70
CA LEU A 6 1.72 1.36 6.85
C LEU A 6 3.19 0.96 6.63
N GLY A 7 3.69 0.08 7.48
CA GLY A 7 5.11 -0.30 7.46
C GLY A 7 6.01 0.90 7.75
N CYS A 8 5.58 1.80 8.64
CA CYS A 8 6.25 3.09 8.81
C CYS A 8 7.68 2.97 9.37
N GLY A 9 8.04 1.82 9.95
CA GLY A 9 9.30 1.61 10.63
C GLY A 9 9.56 2.71 11.66
N PRO A 10 10.80 3.18 11.81
CA PRO A 10 11.11 4.33 12.65
C PRO A 10 10.77 5.69 12.01
N ASN A 11 10.35 5.74 10.75
CA ASN A 11 10.25 6.96 9.93
C ASN A 11 8.80 7.28 9.52
N LYS A 12 7.89 7.32 10.50
CA LYS A 12 6.48 7.69 10.27
C LYS A 12 6.33 9.09 9.68
N LYS A 13 5.51 9.23 8.63
CA LYS A 13 5.11 10.52 8.06
C LYS A 13 4.37 11.40 9.08
N GLU A 14 4.73 12.68 9.15
CA GLU A 14 4.06 13.65 10.02
C GLU A 14 2.57 13.77 9.69
N GLY A 15 1.72 13.85 10.72
CA GLY A 15 0.26 13.90 10.56
C GLY A 15 -0.42 12.55 10.30
N TYR A 16 0.34 11.45 10.25
CA TYR A 16 -0.18 10.09 10.10
C TYR A 16 -0.12 9.31 11.43
N THR A 17 -0.99 8.29 11.53
CA THR A 17 -0.88 7.22 12.54
C THR A 17 -0.04 6.10 11.94
N GLY A 18 1.09 5.80 12.57
CA GLY A 18 2.03 4.78 12.10
C GLY A 18 1.55 3.39 12.49
N ILE A 19 1.64 2.45 11.56
CA ILE A 19 1.30 1.04 11.76
C ILE A 19 2.49 0.20 11.33
N ASP A 20 2.98 -0.61 12.23
CA ASP A 20 4.11 -1.51 11.97
C ASP A 20 4.02 -2.76 12.84
N VAL A 21 4.66 -3.85 12.43
CA VAL A 21 4.76 -5.06 13.25
C VAL A 21 5.76 -4.86 14.40
N TYR A 22 6.71 -3.95 14.25
CA TYR A 22 7.71 -3.62 15.25
C TYR A 22 7.29 -2.40 16.09
N PRO A 23 7.51 -2.42 17.41
CA PRO A 23 7.06 -1.37 18.32
C PRO A 23 8.05 -0.18 18.37
N TYR A 24 8.29 0.50 17.24
CA TYR A 24 9.10 1.73 17.24
C TYR A 24 8.40 2.87 18.00
N PRO A 25 9.13 3.84 18.59
CA PRO A 25 8.53 4.93 19.38
C PRO A 25 7.46 5.76 18.63
N CYS A 26 7.54 5.83 17.30
CA CYS A 26 6.59 6.58 16.47
C CYS A 26 5.35 5.78 16.06
N VAL A 27 5.32 4.46 16.28
CA VAL A 27 4.24 3.55 15.90
C VAL A 27 3.07 3.73 16.85
N GLY A 28 1.91 4.10 16.31
CA GLY A 28 0.68 4.26 17.08
C GLY A 28 -0.11 2.97 17.24
N VAL A 29 0.07 2.02 16.30
CA VAL A 29 -0.60 0.72 16.30
C VAL A 29 0.41 -0.36 15.91
N VAL A 30 0.72 -1.25 16.85
CA VAL A 30 1.57 -2.42 16.57
C VAL A 30 0.70 -3.53 16.00
N ARG A 31 0.86 -3.85 14.72
CA ARG A 31 0.00 -4.80 14.00
C ARG A 31 0.70 -5.40 12.79
N ASP A 32 0.63 -6.73 12.68
CA ASP A 32 0.87 -7.44 11.42
C ASP A 32 -0.37 -7.28 10.52
N VAL A 33 -0.32 -6.31 9.61
CA VAL A 33 -1.42 -6.01 8.67
C VAL A 33 -1.62 -7.14 7.66
N ASP A 34 -0.55 -7.83 7.27
CA ASP A 34 -0.56 -8.92 6.29
C ASP A 34 -1.34 -10.14 6.81
N ARG A 35 -1.32 -10.37 8.13
CA ARG A 35 -2.03 -11.50 8.76
C ARG A 35 -3.35 -11.14 9.43
N HIS A 36 -3.49 -9.91 9.91
CA HIS A 36 -4.57 -9.54 10.81
C HIS A 36 -5.40 -8.36 10.34
N GLY A 37 -5.07 -7.79 9.18
CA GLY A 37 -5.75 -6.64 8.61
C GLY A 37 -5.65 -5.40 9.49
N LEU A 38 -6.45 -4.39 9.11
CA LEU A 38 -6.42 -3.07 9.71
C LEU A 38 -7.49 -2.97 10.82
N PRO A 39 -7.13 -2.57 12.06
CA PRO A 39 -8.07 -2.51 13.18
C PRO A 39 -8.90 -1.22 13.17
N PHE A 40 -9.48 -0.89 12.01
CA PHE A 40 -10.34 0.27 11.81
C PHE A 40 -11.62 -0.16 11.12
N ASP A 41 -12.70 0.58 11.39
CA ASP A 41 -13.99 0.36 10.74
C ASP A 41 -13.92 0.66 9.24
N ASP A 42 -14.85 0.08 8.50
CA ASP A 42 -15.08 0.38 7.10
C ASP A 42 -15.31 1.89 6.92
N ASP A 43 -14.79 2.46 5.83
CA ASP A 43 -15.01 3.87 5.46
C ASP A 43 -14.65 4.88 6.58
N SER A 44 -13.64 4.59 7.39
CA SER A 44 -13.28 5.41 8.57
C SER A 44 -11.96 6.19 8.42
N VAL A 45 -11.20 5.93 7.36
CA VAL A 45 -9.87 6.49 7.10
C VAL A 45 -9.90 7.43 5.89
N ASP A 46 -9.31 8.62 6.02
CA ASP A 46 -9.30 9.63 4.96
C ASP A 46 -8.16 9.42 3.94
N GLY A 47 -7.08 8.76 4.35
CA GLY A 47 -5.95 8.45 3.47
C GLY A 47 -4.98 7.44 4.06
N VAL A 48 -4.31 6.69 3.19
CA VAL A 48 -3.31 5.68 3.54
C VAL A 48 -2.03 5.94 2.76
N ARG A 49 -0.89 5.74 3.40
CA ARG A 49 0.42 5.72 2.76
C ARG A 49 1.07 4.36 2.99
N ALA A 50 1.69 3.82 1.96
CA ALA A 50 2.51 2.61 2.00
C ALA A 50 3.80 2.87 1.22
N CYS A 51 4.87 3.21 1.94
CA CYS A 51 6.16 3.53 1.34
C CYS A 51 7.18 2.50 1.78
N HIS A 52 7.74 1.78 0.82
CA HIS A 52 8.62 0.63 1.08
C HIS A 52 8.01 -0.38 2.05
N PHE A 53 6.77 -0.78 1.76
CA PHE A 53 5.97 -1.69 2.58
C PHE A 53 5.35 -2.81 1.75
N LEU A 54 4.74 -2.47 0.61
CA LEU A 54 4.00 -3.45 -0.18
C LEU A 54 4.91 -4.51 -0.81
N GLU A 55 6.22 -4.32 -0.91
CA GLU A 55 7.17 -5.34 -1.38
C GLU A 55 7.43 -6.45 -0.33
N HIS A 56 7.03 -6.22 0.92
CA HIS A 56 7.30 -7.11 2.06
C HIS A 56 6.09 -7.93 2.52
N CYS A 57 4.85 -7.59 2.15
CA CYS A 57 3.71 -8.42 2.56
C CYS A 57 3.78 -9.79 1.86
N ASN A 58 3.03 -10.78 2.29
CA ASN A 58 2.90 -12.09 1.62
C ASN A 58 1.57 -12.16 0.85
N ASP A 59 0.47 -11.67 1.43
CA ASP A 59 -0.84 -11.62 0.80
C ASP A 59 -1.21 -10.18 0.39
N LEU A 60 -0.74 -9.78 -0.81
CA LEU A 60 -0.95 -8.43 -1.32
C LEU A 60 -2.45 -8.15 -1.55
N MET A 61 -3.19 -9.16 -1.97
CA MET A 61 -4.62 -9.04 -2.31
C MET A 61 -5.42 -8.73 -1.04
N PHE A 62 -5.15 -9.46 0.04
CA PHE A 62 -5.74 -9.20 1.34
C PHE A 62 -5.41 -7.80 1.84
N VAL A 63 -4.13 -7.42 1.83
CA VAL A 63 -3.70 -6.08 2.30
C VAL A 63 -4.35 -4.96 1.50
N MET A 64 -4.39 -5.05 0.17
CA MET A 64 -5.02 -4.04 -0.68
C MET A 64 -6.54 -3.96 -0.46
N ASN A 65 -7.20 -5.09 -0.24
CA ASN A 65 -8.61 -5.13 0.11
C ASN A 65 -8.90 -4.52 1.50
N GLU A 66 -8.03 -4.75 2.49
CA GLU A 66 -8.12 -4.12 3.82
C GLU A 66 -7.92 -2.60 3.75
N ILE A 67 -6.96 -2.14 2.95
CA ILE A 67 -6.77 -0.71 2.69
C ILE A 67 -8.03 -0.11 2.06
N CYS A 68 -8.58 -0.77 1.04
CA CYS A 68 -9.83 -0.32 0.40
C CYS A 68 -11.01 -0.35 1.38
N ARG A 69 -11.09 -1.35 2.26
CA ARG A 69 -12.15 -1.47 3.27
C ARG A 69 -12.17 -0.26 4.21
N VAL A 70 -11.02 0.11 4.78
CA VAL A 70 -10.96 1.19 5.77
C VAL A 70 -10.99 2.59 5.17
N LEU A 71 -10.53 2.76 3.92
CA LEU A 71 -10.60 4.05 3.23
C LEU A 71 -12.05 4.47 3.01
N LYS A 72 -12.35 5.74 3.23
CA LYS A 72 -13.61 6.37 2.80
C LYS A 72 -13.73 6.39 1.27
N PRO A 73 -14.94 6.46 0.70
CA PRO A 73 -15.11 6.80 -0.71
C PRO A 73 -14.40 8.12 -1.03
N GLY A 74 -13.63 8.16 -2.12
CA GLY A 74 -12.75 9.28 -2.46
C GLY A 74 -11.47 9.40 -1.62
N GLY A 75 -11.27 8.52 -0.63
CA GLY A 75 -10.02 8.40 0.12
C GLY A 75 -8.91 7.83 -0.75
N ARG A 76 -7.66 8.24 -0.47
CA ARG A 76 -6.50 7.91 -1.32
C ARG A 76 -5.47 7.03 -0.63
N LEU A 77 -4.91 6.11 -1.41
CA LEU A 77 -3.72 5.34 -1.09
C LEU A 77 -2.53 5.92 -1.88
N GLU A 78 -1.51 6.39 -1.18
CA GLU A 78 -0.21 6.77 -1.71
C GLU A 78 0.77 5.60 -1.56
N VAL A 79 1.28 5.07 -2.67
CA VAL A 79 2.24 3.97 -2.69
C VAL A 79 3.59 4.46 -3.19
N VAL A 80 4.66 4.01 -2.55
CA VAL A 80 6.03 4.11 -3.08
C VAL A 80 6.67 2.73 -2.95
N VAL A 81 7.09 2.14 -4.06
CA VAL A 81 7.72 0.82 -4.09
C VAL A 81 8.93 0.81 -5.04
N PRO A 82 9.97 0.02 -4.74
CA PRO A 82 11.00 -0.30 -5.71
C PRO A 82 10.37 -0.98 -6.93
N VAL A 83 10.87 -0.66 -8.12
CA VAL A 83 10.37 -1.28 -9.36
C VAL A 83 11.49 -1.86 -10.19
N VAL A 84 11.15 -2.90 -10.95
CA VAL A 84 12.12 -3.64 -11.77
C VAL A 84 12.75 -2.77 -12.86
N GLU A 85 12.03 -1.75 -13.35
CA GLU A 85 12.52 -0.80 -14.35
C GLU A 85 13.61 0.13 -13.83
N ALA A 86 13.63 0.40 -12.52
CA ALA A 86 14.61 1.26 -11.87
C ALA A 86 15.94 0.53 -11.59
N GLY A 87 15.95 -0.80 -11.62
CA GLY A 87 17.15 -1.62 -11.59
C GLY A 87 17.17 -2.69 -10.50
N THR A 88 18.37 -3.09 -10.08
CA THR A 88 18.56 -4.24 -9.17
C THR A 88 18.08 -3.97 -7.74
N GLY A 89 17.74 -2.73 -7.41
CA GLY A 89 17.16 -2.33 -6.12
C GLY A 89 15.92 -3.13 -5.75
N ALA A 90 15.07 -3.43 -6.73
CA ALA A 90 13.88 -4.25 -6.50
C ALA A 90 14.21 -5.69 -6.04
N PHE A 91 15.38 -6.23 -6.41
CA PHE A 91 15.73 -7.65 -6.22
C PHE A 91 16.81 -7.93 -5.17
N ARG A 92 17.58 -6.91 -4.78
CA ARG A 92 18.76 -7.09 -3.91
C ARG A 92 18.43 -7.29 -2.43
N ASP A 93 17.25 -6.84 -2.00
CA ASP A 93 16.82 -6.97 -0.62
C ASP A 93 16.14 -8.33 -0.42
N PRO A 94 16.69 -9.23 0.42
CA PRO A 94 16.12 -10.56 0.63
C PRO A 94 14.75 -10.55 1.34
N THR A 95 14.33 -9.40 1.87
CA THR A 95 13.01 -9.23 2.49
C THR A 95 11.94 -8.82 1.48
N HIS A 96 12.31 -8.49 0.23
CA HIS A 96 11.35 -8.30 -0.86
C HIS A 96 10.87 -9.68 -1.33
N VAL A 97 9.66 -10.03 -0.92
CA VAL A 97 9.03 -11.30 -1.34
C VAL A 97 8.19 -11.12 -2.60
N ARG A 98 8.08 -9.89 -3.10
CA ARG A 98 7.42 -9.57 -4.37
C ARG A 98 8.06 -8.38 -5.06
N TYR A 99 7.83 -8.30 -6.37
CA TYR A 99 8.43 -7.29 -7.25
C TYR A 99 7.34 -6.57 -8.04
N PHE A 100 7.48 -5.26 -8.14
CA PHE A 100 6.55 -4.41 -8.88
C PHE A 100 7.17 -3.95 -10.19
N ASN A 101 6.32 -3.83 -11.19
CA ASN A 101 6.60 -3.15 -12.45
C ASN A 101 5.54 -2.06 -12.69
N LYS A 102 5.72 -1.28 -13.74
CA LYS A 102 4.80 -0.18 -14.11
C LYS A 102 3.34 -0.60 -14.28
N ASP A 103 3.05 -1.87 -14.51
CA ASP A 103 1.69 -2.37 -14.80
C ASP A 103 1.05 -3.05 -13.59
N SER A 104 1.82 -3.28 -12.51
CA SER A 104 1.40 -4.11 -11.37
C SER A 104 0.16 -3.58 -10.66
N PHE A 105 0.03 -2.25 -10.53
CA PHE A 105 -1.12 -1.64 -9.85
C PHE A 105 -2.41 -1.62 -10.67
N LEU A 106 -2.35 -1.90 -11.99
CA LEU A 106 -3.54 -2.00 -12.83
C LEU A 106 -4.44 -3.18 -12.39
N TYR A 107 -3.89 -4.18 -11.70
CA TYR A 107 -4.67 -5.28 -11.12
C TYR A 107 -5.58 -4.87 -9.95
N PHE A 108 -5.37 -3.67 -9.40
CA PHE A 108 -6.19 -3.09 -8.34
C PHE A 108 -7.15 -2.03 -8.84
N THR A 109 -7.29 -1.88 -10.16
CA THR A 109 -8.19 -0.90 -10.77
C THR A 109 -9.26 -1.56 -11.63
N ASP A 110 -10.07 -0.74 -12.30
CA ASP A 110 -11.05 -1.15 -13.32
C ASP A 110 -10.43 -1.54 -14.68
N HIS A 111 -9.12 -1.80 -14.71
CA HIS A 111 -8.43 -2.13 -15.94
C HIS A 111 -8.98 -3.45 -16.55
N PRO A 112 -9.14 -3.57 -17.89
CA PRO A 112 -9.77 -4.75 -18.51
C PRO A 112 -9.06 -6.09 -18.28
N TRP A 113 -7.82 -6.05 -17.78
CA TRP A 113 -6.99 -7.21 -17.51
C TRP A 113 -7.29 -7.84 -16.14
N VAL A 114 -8.04 -7.15 -15.29
CA VAL A 114 -8.39 -7.64 -13.96
C VAL A 114 -9.50 -8.69 -14.07
N TYR A 115 -9.18 -9.92 -13.69
CA TYR A 115 -10.19 -10.96 -13.57
C TYR A 115 -11.10 -10.67 -12.37
N PRO A 116 -12.44 -10.53 -12.55
CA PRO A 116 -13.36 -10.26 -11.43
C PRO A 116 -13.28 -11.30 -10.29
N ALA A 117 -12.85 -12.52 -10.62
CA ALA A 117 -12.65 -13.60 -9.65
C ALA A 117 -11.52 -13.34 -8.63
N LEU A 118 -10.64 -12.36 -8.87
CA LEU A 118 -9.58 -11.98 -7.93
C LEU A 118 -10.11 -11.23 -6.69
N GLY A 119 -11.40 -10.88 -6.68
CA GLY A 119 -12.07 -10.32 -5.50
C GLY A 119 -11.52 -8.96 -5.05
N VAL A 120 -10.91 -8.21 -5.98
CA VAL A 120 -10.28 -6.92 -5.68
C VAL A 120 -11.33 -5.83 -5.65
N ARG A 121 -11.36 -5.04 -4.58
CA ARG A 121 -12.17 -3.83 -4.55
C ARG A 121 -11.53 -2.77 -5.46
N PRO A 122 -12.25 -2.22 -6.45
CA PRO A 122 -11.64 -1.40 -7.49
C PRO A 122 -11.24 -0.03 -6.96
N PHE A 123 -9.96 0.29 -7.07
CA PHE A 123 -9.46 1.66 -7.02
C PHE A 123 -9.54 2.31 -8.40
N ARG A 124 -9.51 3.62 -8.43
CA ARG A 124 -9.19 4.40 -9.63
C ARG A 124 -7.73 4.83 -9.57
N LEU A 125 -6.98 4.62 -10.64
CA LEU A 125 -5.63 5.15 -10.78
C LEU A 125 -5.70 6.66 -11.02
N ILE A 126 -5.12 7.44 -10.10
CA ILE A 126 -5.07 8.91 -10.19
C ILE A 126 -3.75 9.37 -10.77
N GLU A 127 -2.65 8.77 -10.31
CA GLU A 127 -1.31 9.18 -10.70
C GLU A 127 -0.35 7.99 -10.64
N GLN A 128 0.58 7.94 -11.58
CA GLN A 128 1.72 7.03 -11.56
C GLN A 128 2.94 7.77 -12.09
N LYS A 129 4.03 7.76 -11.32
CA LYS A 129 5.28 8.43 -11.65
C LYS A 129 6.44 7.49 -11.43
N MET A 130 7.31 7.41 -12.43
CA MET A 130 8.57 6.67 -12.33
C MET A 130 9.65 7.58 -11.78
N GLY A 131 10.28 7.14 -10.70
CA GLY A 131 11.48 7.72 -10.11
C GLY A 131 12.75 7.01 -10.60
N PRO A 132 13.93 7.47 -10.17
CA PRO A 132 15.20 6.83 -10.49
C PRO A 132 15.36 5.45 -9.83
N ASP A 133 14.79 5.27 -8.63
CA ASP A 133 14.92 4.05 -7.81
C ASP A 133 13.58 3.37 -7.52
N ASP A 134 12.47 4.10 -7.64
CA ASP A 134 11.14 3.70 -7.21
C ASP A 134 10.05 4.16 -8.18
N MET A 135 8.83 3.70 -7.92
CA MET A 135 7.62 4.22 -8.54
C MET A 135 6.67 4.72 -7.46
N THR A 136 6.10 5.89 -7.70
CA THR A 136 5.01 6.43 -6.88
C THR A 136 3.68 6.20 -7.59
N VAL A 137 2.69 5.68 -6.87
CA VAL A 137 1.32 5.45 -7.37
C VAL A 137 0.31 6.07 -6.41
N VAL A 138 -0.68 6.77 -6.95
CA VAL A 138 -1.83 7.25 -6.18
C VAL A 138 -3.08 6.58 -6.68
N LEU A 139 -3.74 5.84 -5.77
CA LEU A 139 -4.99 5.14 -6.00
C LEU A 139 -6.09 5.81 -5.17
N GLU A 140 -7.28 5.93 -5.72
CA GLU A 140 -8.45 6.50 -5.03
C GLU A 140 -9.56 5.46 -4.94
N LYS A 141 -10.18 5.31 -3.77
CA LYS A 141 -11.34 4.45 -3.61
C LYS A 141 -12.52 5.03 -4.38
N SER A 142 -13.11 4.22 -5.27
CA SER A 142 -14.32 4.55 -6.05
C SER A 142 -15.55 4.70 -5.17
#